data_AF-D3HQZ2-F1
#
_entry.id   AF-D3HQZ2-F1
#
_cell.length_a   1.000
_cell.length_b   1.000
_cell.length_c   1.000
_cell.angle_alpha   90.00
_cell.angle_beta   90.00
_cell.angle_gamma   90.00
#
_symmetry.space_group_name_H-M   'P 1'
#
loop_
_entity.id
_entity.type
_entity.pdbx_description
1 polymer ?
#
loop_
_entity_poly.entity_id
_entity_poly.type
_entity_poly.pdbx_seq_one_letter_code
_entity_poly.pdbx_strand_id
1 'polypeptide(L)'
;MDGTILVSCQRVETRQIHTNIYQYAGIFLIQLVLALILFMLIPFASAQSCRWDGTAPFCNGSCGGNEVEVTRLDGIPDFWVPPFVNMNPPFGKNCATGTKALCCSSPGRACRWDGTAPFCSGSCRSNETKSTPPPGTSSGAACVTGSKVYCCTKLGTSGQMLVAKDCSYGPGTCAPGYVWREANSTDHVCVTPKVRLATKNDNNQAAKRRNPNGGAYGPDTCLQGFVWREAFPGDHVCVTPKARSQAAQDNHWANIRNACP
;
A
#
# COMPACT_ATOMS: atom_id res chain seq x y z
N MET A 1 69.23 18.95 -57.70
CA MET A 1 68.78 19.12 -56.29
C MET A 1 67.32 19.51 -56.37
N ASP A 2 66.33 18.79 -55.86
CA ASP A 2 66.20 17.40 -55.45
C ASP A 2 64.66 17.21 -55.43
N GLY A 3 64.16 16.20 -56.14
CA GLY A 3 62.75 16.09 -56.51
C GLY A 3 62.18 14.72 -56.20
N THR A 4 62.56 14.16 -55.06
CA THR A 4 62.09 12.85 -54.59
C THR A 4 61.62 13.01 -53.16
N ILE A 5 60.33 12.79 -52.91
CA ILE A 5 59.70 12.12 -51.74
C ILE A 5 58.19 12.30 -51.92
N LEU A 6 57.61 11.50 -52.81
CA LEU A 6 56.16 11.29 -52.92
C LEU A 6 55.81 9.89 -52.39
N VAL A 7 56.28 9.49 -51.21
CA VAL A 7 55.84 8.21 -50.60
C VAL A 7 55.97 8.26 -49.07
N SER A 8 55.01 8.85 -48.34
CA SER A 8 54.78 8.44 -46.93
C SER A 8 53.62 9.08 -46.16
N CYS A 9 52.88 10.07 -46.67
CA CYS A 9 51.91 10.77 -45.80
C CYS A 9 50.49 10.19 -45.75
N GLN A 10 50.22 9.03 -46.36
CA GLN A 10 48.86 8.43 -46.34
C GLN A 10 48.72 7.25 -45.35
N ARG A 11 49.81 6.87 -44.66
CA ARG A 11 49.87 5.66 -43.79
C ARG A 11 49.82 5.96 -42.29
N VAL A 12 49.99 7.22 -41.89
CA VAL A 12 50.09 7.61 -40.47
C VAL A 12 48.69 7.84 -39.85
N GLU A 13 47.77 8.46 -40.59
CA GLU A 13 46.43 8.78 -40.07
C GLU A 13 45.57 7.53 -39.77
N THR A 14 45.71 6.46 -40.56
CA THR A 14 44.94 5.22 -40.36
C THR A 14 45.36 4.46 -39.09
N ARG A 15 46.64 4.43 -38.72
CA ARG A 15 47.07 3.74 -37.48
C ARG A 15 46.57 4.43 -36.22
N GLN A 16 46.54 5.76 -36.20
CA GLN A 16 46.16 6.54 -35.02
C GLN A 16 44.65 6.52 -34.74
N ILE A 17 43.83 6.37 -35.78
CA ILE A 17 42.38 6.16 -35.66
C ILE A 17 42.10 4.74 -35.11
N HIS A 18 42.80 3.72 -35.61
CA HIS A 18 42.64 2.34 -35.12
C HIS A 18 43.00 2.20 -33.64
N THR A 19 44.10 2.78 -33.16
CA THR A 19 44.49 2.71 -31.74
C THR A 19 43.48 3.39 -30.81
N ASN A 20 42.91 4.52 -31.24
CA ASN A 20 41.84 5.19 -30.48
C ASN A 20 40.57 4.31 -30.42
N ILE A 21 40.15 3.72 -31.55
CA ILE A 21 38.97 2.83 -31.58
C ILE A 21 39.14 1.63 -30.64
N TYR A 22 40.30 0.98 -30.62
CA TYR A 22 40.56 -0.15 -29.70
C TYR A 22 40.58 0.28 -28.23
N GLN A 23 41.09 1.47 -27.93
CA GLN A 23 41.10 2.01 -26.57
C GLN A 23 39.69 2.36 -26.07
N TYR A 24 38.86 3.00 -26.90
CA TYR A 24 37.46 3.28 -26.57
C TYR A 24 36.62 1.99 -26.48
N ALA A 25 36.86 1.01 -27.36
CA ALA A 25 36.19 -0.28 -27.33
C ALA A 25 36.52 -1.08 -26.05
N GLY A 26 37.78 -1.06 -25.60
CA GLY A 26 38.21 -1.70 -24.36
C GLY A 26 37.57 -1.08 -23.11
N ILE A 27 37.53 0.26 -23.04
CA ILE A 27 36.87 0.97 -21.94
C ILE A 27 35.37 0.66 -21.92
N PHE A 28 34.72 0.65 -23.09
CA PHE A 28 33.29 0.35 -23.19
C PHE A 28 32.94 -1.07 -22.73
N LEU A 29 33.77 -2.06 -23.08
CA LEU A 29 33.66 -3.44 -22.61
C LEU A 29 33.81 -3.56 -21.09
N ILE A 30 34.78 -2.86 -20.50
CA ILE A 30 34.98 -2.85 -19.04
C ILE A 30 33.79 -2.20 -18.32
N GLN A 31 33.26 -1.10 -18.85
CA GLN A 31 32.07 -0.44 -18.31
C GLN A 31 30.82 -1.34 -18.40
N LEU A 32 30.65 -2.09 -19.49
CA LEU A 32 29.57 -3.07 -19.65
C LEU A 32 29.67 -4.22 -18.63
N VAL A 33 30.87 -4.76 -18.43
CA VAL A 33 31.11 -5.85 -17.47
C VAL A 33 30.88 -5.36 -16.04
N LEU A 34 31.36 -4.16 -15.70
CA LEU A 34 31.11 -3.55 -14.38
C LEU A 34 29.62 -3.26 -14.15
N ALA A 35 28.89 -2.79 -15.17
CA ALA A 35 27.46 -2.59 -15.10
C ALA A 35 26.68 -3.91 -14.91
N LEU A 36 27.08 -4.98 -15.59
CA LEU A 36 26.49 -6.31 -15.42
C LEU A 36 26.76 -6.92 -14.03
N ILE A 37 27.99 -6.76 -13.52
CA ILE A 37 28.34 -7.20 -12.15
C ILE A 37 27.55 -6.38 -11.12
N LEU A 38 27.41 -5.07 -11.32
CA LEU A 38 26.62 -4.21 -10.44
C LEU A 38 25.13 -4.61 -10.46
N PHE A 39 24.60 -5.03 -11.63
CA PHE A 39 23.23 -5.52 -11.77
C PHE A 39 22.98 -6.87 -11.08
N MET A 40 23.97 -7.77 -11.10
CA MET A 40 23.94 -9.08 -10.43
C MET A 40 24.08 -8.98 -8.90
N LEU A 41 24.65 -7.89 -8.39
CA LEU A 41 24.76 -7.60 -6.95
C LEU A 41 23.53 -6.87 -6.39
N ILE A 42 22.52 -6.56 -7.21
CA ILE A 42 21.25 -6.01 -6.72
C ILE A 42 20.50 -7.16 -6.04
N PRO A 43 20.30 -7.16 -4.71
CA PRO A 43 19.41 -8.14 -4.10
C PRO A 43 18.01 -7.91 -4.67
N PHE A 44 17.46 -8.93 -5.34
CA PHE A 44 16.03 -8.98 -5.62
C PHE A 44 15.32 -8.85 -4.28
N ALA A 45 14.63 -7.72 -4.05
CA ALA A 45 13.73 -7.59 -2.94
C ALA A 45 12.71 -8.73 -3.05
N SER A 46 12.74 -9.69 -2.12
CA SER A 46 11.75 -10.75 -2.06
C SER A 46 10.38 -10.09 -1.89
N ALA A 47 9.57 -10.11 -2.94
CA ALA A 47 8.20 -9.62 -2.86
C ALA A 47 7.49 -10.41 -1.75
N GLN A 48 6.91 -9.69 -0.79
CA GLN A 48 6.08 -10.23 0.27
C GLN A 48 4.96 -11.09 -0.36
N SER A 49 4.96 -12.41 -0.16
CA SER A 49 3.90 -13.27 -0.68
C SER A 49 2.65 -13.15 0.20
N CYS A 50 1.69 -12.37 -0.27
CA CYS A 50 0.38 -12.21 0.36
C CYS A 50 -0.68 -13.07 -0.35
N ARG A 51 -1.70 -13.51 0.41
CA ARG A 51 -2.95 -14.07 -0.10
C ARG A 51 -4.15 -13.58 0.72
N TRP A 52 -5.30 -13.48 0.10
CA TRP A 52 -6.57 -13.36 0.82
C TRP A 52 -7.05 -14.76 1.22
N ASP A 53 -7.33 -14.96 2.51
CA ASP A 53 -7.90 -16.19 3.04
C ASP A 53 -9.38 -16.01 3.38
N GLY A 54 -10.22 -16.99 3.05
CA GLY A 54 -11.67 -16.98 3.25
C GLY A 54 -12.46 -16.99 1.93
N THR A 55 -13.48 -17.86 1.84
CA THR A 55 -14.23 -18.12 0.60
C THR A 55 -15.61 -17.47 0.64
N ALA A 56 -15.99 -16.74 -0.40
CA ALA A 56 -17.33 -16.17 -0.53
C ALA A 56 -18.36 -17.26 -0.88
N PRO A 57 -19.65 -17.10 -0.52
CA PRO A 57 -20.27 -15.92 0.09
C PRO A 57 -20.16 -15.85 1.63
N PHE A 58 -19.79 -16.96 2.30
CA PHE A 58 -19.68 -17.03 3.75
C PHE A 58 -18.22 -17.16 4.15
N CYS A 59 -17.58 -16.03 4.44
CA CYS A 59 -16.14 -15.97 4.60
C CYS A 59 -15.73 -16.18 6.06
N ASN A 60 -14.73 -17.04 6.27
CA ASN A 60 -14.09 -17.23 7.57
C ASN A 60 -12.56 -17.23 7.40
N GLY A 61 -12.01 -16.08 7.03
CA GLY A 61 -10.57 -15.95 6.75
C GLY A 61 -9.71 -16.14 8.00
N SER A 62 -8.61 -16.87 7.86
CA SER A 62 -7.64 -17.16 8.90
C SER A 62 -6.22 -17.22 8.33
N CYS A 63 -5.26 -16.65 9.04
CA CYS A 63 -3.86 -16.70 8.62
C CYS A 63 -3.13 -17.91 9.21
N GLY A 64 -2.18 -18.46 8.44
CA GLY A 64 -1.34 -19.56 8.87
C GLY A 64 -0.29 -19.14 9.92
N GLY A 65 0.37 -20.11 10.55
CA GLY A 65 1.33 -19.84 11.64
C GLY A 65 2.59 -19.07 11.23
N ASN A 66 2.93 -19.04 9.94
CA ASN A 66 4.04 -18.29 9.36
C ASN A 66 3.59 -16.97 8.68
N GLU A 67 2.37 -16.54 8.94
CA GLU A 67 1.75 -15.39 8.30
C GLU A 67 1.21 -14.41 9.32
N VAL A 68 1.16 -13.15 8.92
CA VAL A 68 0.57 -12.09 9.72
C VAL A 68 -0.68 -11.60 9.02
N GLU A 69 -1.76 -11.49 9.80
CA GLU A 69 -2.98 -10.82 9.35
C GLU A 69 -2.69 -9.32 9.25
N VAL A 70 -2.70 -8.80 8.02
CA VAL A 70 -2.45 -7.39 7.73
C VAL A 70 -3.75 -6.58 7.84
N THR A 71 -4.85 -7.16 7.36
CA THR A 71 -6.18 -6.54 7.41
C THR A 71 -7.27 -7.60 7.15
N ARG A 72 -8.53 -7.22 7.35
CA ARG A 72 -9.70 -8.07 7.18
C ARG A 72 -10.87 -7.30 6.58
N LEU A 73 -11.47 -7.82 5.51
CA LEU A 73 -12.54 -7.17 4.75
C LEU A 73 -13.63 -8.16 4.35
N ASP A 74 -14.89 -7.72 4.34
CA ASP A 74 -16.03 -8.46 3.79
C ASP A 74 -16.15 -8.28 2.27
N GLY A 75 -15.72 -7.15 1.72
CA GLY A 75 -15.67 -6.91 0.30
C GLY A 75 -14.62 -5.86 -0.06
N ILE A 76 -14.21 -5.84 -1.32
CA ILE A 76 -13.52 -4.66 -1.85
C ILE A 76 -14.58 -3.59 -2.08
N PRO A 77 -14.47 -2.42 -1.42
CA PRO A 77 -15.38 -1.33 -1.68
C PRO A 77 -15.27 -0.89 -3.15
N ASP A 78 -16.36 -0.42 -3.75
CA ASP A 78 -16.41 -0.02 -5.17
C ASP A 78 -15.33 1.02 -5.58
N PHE A 79 -14.75 1.72 -4.60
CA PHE A 79 -13.68 2.71 -4.79
C PHE A 79 -12.24 2.12 -4.80
N TRP A 80 -12.07 0.82 -4.57
CA TRP A 80 -10.80 0.07 -4.68
C TRP A 80 -10.73 -0.82 -5.93
N VAL A 81 -11.70 -0.67 -6.84
CA VAL A 81 -11.73 -1.38 -8.12
C VAL A 81 -10.84 -0.62 -9.15
N PRO A 82 -10.08 -1.33 -10.01
CA PRO A 82 -9.26 -0.71 -11.06
C PRO A 82 -9.99 0.38 -11.86
N PRO A 83 -9.29 1.44 -12.32
CA PRO A 83 -7.84 1.47 -12.59
C PRO A 83 -6.93 2.03 -11.48
N PHE A 84 -7.45 2.41 -10.32
CA PHE A 84 -6.69 3.24 -9.36
C PHE A 84 -5.91 2.47 -8.29
N VAL A 85 -6.17 1.18 -8.11
CA VAL A 85 -5.39 0.29 -7.24
C VAL A 85 -5.26 -1.08 -7.89
N ASN A 86 -4.01 -1.49 -8.18
CA ASN A 86 -3.72 -2.85 -8.60
C ASN A 86 -3.69 -3.75 -7.36
N MET A 87 -4.83 -4.35 -7.02
CA MET A 87 -4.96 -5.31 -5.92
C MET A 87 -4.24 -6.61 -6.29
N ASN A 88 -3.00 -6.74 -5.84
CA ASN A 88 -2.23 -7.98 -5.94
C ASN A 88 -1.85 -8.45 -4.51
N PRO A 89 -2.35 -9.60 -4.04
CA PRO A 89 -3.21 -10.56 -4.73
C PRO A 89 -4.66 -10.06 -4.90
N PRO A 90 -5.38 -10.52 -5.94
CA PRO A 90 -6.77 -10.13 -6.16
C PRO A 90 -7.68 -10.66 -5.03
N PHE A 91 -8.65 -9.86 -4.61
CA PHE A 91 -9.59 -10.23 -3.53
C PHE A 91 -10.63 -11.29 -3.93
N GLY A 92 -10.98 -11.35 -5.22
CA GLY A 92 -12.06 -12.21 -5.72
C GLY A 92 -13.46 -11.66 -5.38
N LYS A 93 -14.43 -12.54 -5.11
CA LYS A 93 -15.82 -12.17 -4.81
C LYS A 93 -15.99 -11.67 -3.37
N ASN A 94 -16.85 -10.67 -3.18
CA ASN A 94 -17.27 -10.16 -1.88
C ASN A 94 -18.02 -11.23 -1.05
N CYS A 95 -17.89 -11.15 0.26
CA CYS A 95 -18.58 -11.93 1.28
C CYS A 95 -19.97 -11.33 1.51
N ALA A 96 -20.99 -12.19 1.56
CA ALA A 96 -22.32 -11.81 2.04
C ALA A 96 -22.36 -11.81 3.57
N THR A 97 -21.63 -12.72 4.22
CA THR A 97 -21.38 -12.70 5.67
C THR A 97 -19.94 -13.10 5.98
N GLY A 98 -19.44 -12.63 7.13
CA GLY A 98 -18.06 -12.86 7.56
C GLY A 98 -17.05 -12.04 6.75
N THR A 99 -15.76 -12.40 6.83
CA THR A 99 -14.67 -11.58 6.26
C THR A 99 -13.52 -12.45 5.74
N LYS A 100 -12.77 -11.91 4.76
CA LYS A 100 -11.48 -12.44 4.33
C LYS A 100 -10.34 -11.78 5.11
N ALA A 101 -9.30 -12.53 5.42
CA ALA A 101 -8.07 -12.01 6.02
C ALA A 101 -6.99 -11.85 4.94
N LEU A 102 -6.33 -10.69 4.88
CA LEU A 102 -5.12 -10.54 4.08
C LEU A 102 -3.95 -11.11 4.88
N CYS A 103 -3.52 -12.30 4.49
CA CYS A 103 -2.44 -13.03 5.12
C CYS A 103 -1.18 -12.84 4.31
N CYS A 104 -0.17 -12.22 4.90
CA CYS A 104 1.11 -12.06 4.27
C CYS A 104 2.15 -12.90 4.97
N SER A 105 2.86 -13.71 4.20
CA SER A 105 4.12 -14.29 4.63
C SER A 105 5.05 -13.12 4.95
N SER A 106 5.45 -12.98 6.22
CA SER A 106 6.29 -11.86 6.63
C SER A 106 7.68 -11.99 6.01
N PRO A 107 8.16 -11.04 5.19
CA PRO A 107 9.58 -10.84 5.04
C PRO A 107 10.02 -10.05 6.27
N GLY A 108 10.48 -10.76 7.30
CA GLY A 108 11.35 -10.11 8.28
C GLY A 108 10.94 -10.09 9.76
N ARG A 109 10.18 -11.06 10.26
CA ARG A 109 10.29 -11.41 11.69
C ARG A 109 10.60 -12.89 11.81
N ALA A 110 11.89 -13.22 11.81
CA ALA A 110 12.34 -14.58 12.04
C ALA A 110 12.31 -14.82 13.55
N CYS A 111 11.40 -15.68 14.00
CA CYS A 111 11.29 -16.08 15.39
C CYS A 111 11.70 -17.54 15.56
N ARG A 112 12.34 -17.87 16.68
CA ARG A 112 12.59 -19.26 17.10
C ARG A 112 12.46 -19.40 18.61
N TRP A 113 12.25 -20.63 19.04
CA TRP A 113 12.47 -21.03 20.42
C TRP A 113 13.94 -21.36 20.65
N ASP A 114 14.52 -20.80 21.70
CA ASP A 114 15.88 -21.05 22.14
C ASP A 114 15.89 -21.75 23.50
N GLY A 115 16.75 -22.76 23.66
CA GLY A 115 16.87 -23.59 24.87
C GLY A 115 16.43 -25.05 24.64
N THR A 116 17.28 -26.00 25.03
CA THR A 116 17.06 -27.45 24.84
C THR A 116 16.59 -28.10 26.15
N ALA A 117 15.59 -28.98 26.10
CA ALA A 117 15.13 -29.72 27.28
C ALA A 117 16.05 -30.92 27.56
N PRO A 118 16.12 -31.47 28.79
CA PRO A 118 15.34 -31.12 29.99
C PRO A 118 15.89 -29.94 30.80
N PHE A 119 17.13 -29.50 30.57
CA PHE A 119 17.75 -28.37 31.28
C PHE A 119 17.94 -27.20 30.31
N CYS A 120 17.12 -26.17 30.42
CA CYS A 120 17.02 -25.11 29.41
C CYS A 120 17.79 -23.85 29.80
N SER A 121 18.60 -23.34 28.87
CA SER A 121 19.31 -22.06 28.99
C SER A 121 19.00 -21.15 27.82
N GLY A 122 17.72 -20.89 27.56
CA GLY A 122 17.29 -20.11 26.40
C GLY A 122 17.83 -18.68 26.43
N SER A 123 18.39 -18.22 25.32
CA SER A 123 18.90 -16.85 25.16
C SER A 123 18.73 -16.34 23.73
N CYS A 124 18.53 -15.03 23.60
CA CYS A 124 18.44 -14.41 22.27
C CYS A 124 19.80 -13.99 21.75
N ARG A 125 19.98 -14.05 20.43
CA ARG A 125 21.19 -13.53 19.77
C ARG A 125 21.21 -12.00 19.84
N SER A 126 22.35 -11.40 19.52
CA SER A 126 22.54 -9.94 19.56
C SER A 126 21.58 -9.15 18.66
N ASN A 127 21.09 -9.75 17.56
CA ASN A 127 20.14 -9.15 16.63
C ASN A 127 18.67 -9.52 16.94
N GLU A 128 18.40 -10.08 18.12
CA GLU A 128 17.10 -10.59 18.51
C GLU A 128 16.63 -10.01 19.83
N THR A 129 15.31 -10.02 20.01
CA THR A 129 14.67 -9.59 21.25
C THR A 129 13.70 -10.65 21.73
N LYS A 130 13.67 -10.85 23.06
CA LYS A 130 12.70 -11.71 23.73
C LYS A 130 11.29 -11.17 23.45
N SER A 131 10.44 -12.00 22.89
CA SER A 131 9.07 -11.66 22.51
C SER A 131 8.08 -12.63 23.16
N THR A 132 6.80 -12.28 23.13
CA THR A 132 5.74 -13.20 23.52
C THR A 132 5.41 -14.14 22.36
N PRO A 133 5.30 -15.46 22.60
CA PRO A 133 4.89 -16.42 21.59
C PRO A 133 3.39 -16.28 21.28
N PRO A 134 2.94 -16.58 20.05
CA PRO A 134 1.53 -16.59 19.71
C PRO A 134 0.74 -17.64 20.52
N PRO A 135 -0.55 -17.39 20.82
CA PRO A 135 -1.40 -18.37 21.50
C PRO A 135 -1.44 -19.72 20.75
N GLY A 136 -1.33 -20.83 21.48
CA GLY A 136 -1.40 -22.19 20.91
C GLY A 136 -0.09 -22.74 20.32
N THR A 137 1.02 -21.98 20.37
CA THR A 137 2.33 -22.47 19.93
C THR A 137 3.03 -23.26 21.04
N SER A 138 3.77 -24.32 20.65
CA SER A 138 4.54 -25.15 21.57
C SER A 138 6.04 -24.93 21.37
N SER A 139 6.78 -24.95 22.48
CA SER A 139 8.24 -24.88 22.50
C SER A 139 8.91 -26.27 22.50
N GLY A 140 8.11 -27.33 22.27
CA GLY A 140 8.53 -28.72 22.37
C GLY A 140 8.49 -29.25 23.81
N ALA A 141 9.38 -30.19 24.14
CA ALA A 141 9.46 -30.78 25.47
C ALA A 141 9.74 -29.72 26.56
N ALA A 142 9.06 -29.87 27.71
CA ALA A 142 9.17 -28.96 28.84
C ALA A 142 10.54 -29.02 29.53
N CYS A 143 10.93 -27.91 30.16
CA CYS A 143 12.15 -27.83 30.96
C CYS A 143 11.89 -28.29 32.39
N VAL A 144 12.77 -29.13 32.93
CA VAL A 144 12.83 -29.48 34.36
C VAL A 144 13.47 -28.35 35.15
N THR A 145 14.54 -27.75 34.61
CA THR A 145 15.15 -26.53 35.15
C THR A 145 15.43 -25.50 34.04
N GLY A 146 15.37 -24.22 34.41
CA GLY A 146 15.54 -23.11 33.48
C GLY A 146 14.33 -22.89 32.55
N SER A 147 14.51 -22.08 31.51
CA SER A 147 13.42 -21.64 30.63
C SER A 147 13.84 -21.58 29.17
N LYS A 148 12.92 -21.90 28.26
CA LYS A 148 13.07 -21.57 26.83
C LYS A 148 12.69 -20.11 26.59
N VAL A 149 13.28 -19.49 25.57
CA VAL A 149 13.02 -18.10 25.22
C VAL A 149 12.55 -18.01 23.77
N TYR A 150 11.46 -17.29 23.55
CA TYR A 150 10.98 -16.97 22.21
C TYR A 150 11.69 -15.72 21.69
N CYS A 151 12.62 -15.91 20.76
CA CYS A 151 13.51 -14.88 20.25
C CYS A 151 13.12 -14.50 18.84
N CYS A 152 12.93 -13.21 18.59
CA CYS A 152 12.55 -12.67 17.29
C CYS A 152 13.55 -11.61 16.83
N THR A 153 13.94 -11.63 15.56
CA THR A 153 14.72 -10.54 14.95
C THR A 153 13.85 -9.29 14.81
N LYS A 154 14.40 -8.12 15.16
CA LYS A 154 13.82 -6.83 14.77
C LYS A 154 14.35 -6.49 13.39
N LEU A 155 13.57 -6.70 12.33
CA LEU A 155 13.88 -6.04 11.06
C LEU A 155 13.17 -4.69 11.03
N GLY A 156 13.93 -3.67 10.63
CA GLY A 156 13.47 -2.29 10.61
C GLY A 156 12.15 -2.17 9.86
N THR A 157 11.27 -1.32 10.38
CA THR A 157 10.07 -0.82 9.71
C THR A 157 10.46 -0.16 8.38
N SER A 158 10.60 -0.96 7.34
CA SER A 158 10.49 -0.51 5.95
C SER A 158 9.10 -0.88 5.46
N GLY A 159 8.08 -0.38 6.18
CA GLY A 159 6.76 -0.16 5.61
C GLY A 159 6.85 1.04 4.69
N GLN A 160 7.39 0.85 3.48
CA GLN A 160 7.21 1.84 2.43
C GLN A 160 5.77 1.68 1.92
N MET A 161 4.82 2.39 2.55
CA MET A 161 3.64 2.84 1.82
C MET A 161 4.16 3.56 0.57
N LEU A 162 3.50 3.32 -0.57
CA LEU A 162 3.84 3.94 -1.85
C LEU A 162 3.63 5.45 -1.74
N VAL A 163 4.67 6.13 -1.28
CA VAL A 163 4.71 7.56 -1.07
C VAL A 163 4.96 8.21 -2.43
N ALA A 164 3.90 8.75 -3.04
CA ALA A 164 4.03 10.01 -3.73
C ALA A 164 3.85 11.10 -2.65
N LYS A 165 4.95 11.63 -2.11
CA LYS A 165 4.96 12.69 -1.07
C LYS A 165 4.74 14.06 -1.68
N ASP A 166 3.69 14.23 -2.49
CA ASP A 166 3.26 15.58 -2.82
C ASP A 166 2.20 15.99 -1.79
N CYS A 167 2.63 16.77 -0.79
CA CYS A 167 1.77 17.33 0.25
C CYS A 167 1.50 18.82 -0.02
N SER A 168 1.38 19.24 -1.29
CA SER A 168 1.21 20.65 -1.69
C SER A 168 0.08 21.39 -0.94
N TYR A 169 -0.92 20.67 -0.42
CA TYR A 169 -2.06 21.24 0.31
C TYR A 169 -2.12 20.76 1.78
N GLY A 170 -1.01 20.29 2.35
CA GLY A 170 -0.93 19.81 3.74
C GLY A 170 -1.42 18.38 3.97
N PRO A 171 -1.70 17.97 5.23
CA PRO A 171 -2.08 16.59 5.57
C PRO A 171 -3.37 16.09 4.90
N GLY A 172 -4.26 17.00 4.50
CA GLY A 172 -5.48 16.67 3.74
C GLY A 172 -5.26 16.54 2.23
N THR A 173 -4.02 16.62 1.73
CA THR A 173 -3.74 16.43 0.30
C THR A 173 -4.19 15.03 -0.12
N CYS A 174 -4.98 14.90 -1.17
CA CYS A 174 -5.43 13.59 -1.63
C CYS A 174 -4.33 12.82 -2.34
N ALA A 175 -4.30 11.51 -2.11
CA ALA A 175 -3.44 10.59 -2.86
C ALA A 175 -3.78 10.64 -4.36
N PRO A 176 -2.81 10.36 -5.26
CA PRO A 176 -3.06 10.36 -6.70
C PRO A 176 -4.30 9.54 -7.08
N GLY A 177 -5.18 10.11 -7.92
CA GLY A 177 -6.44 9.50 -8.33
C GLY A 177 -7.65 9.82 -7.42
N TYR A 178 -7.41 10.41 -6.25
CA TYR A 178 -8.45 10.95 -5.37
C TYR A 178 -8.53 12.47 -5.48
N VAL A 179 -9.70 13.00 -5.14
CA VAL A 179 -10.00 14.44 -5.11
C VAL A 179 -10.81 14.73 -3.85
N TRP A 180 -10.76 15.97 -3.35
CA TRP A 180 -11.64 16.39 -2.25
C TRP A 180 -13.10 16.17 -2.63
N ARG A 181 -13.94 15.76 -1.68
CA ARG A 181 -15.36 15.52 -1.92
C ARG A 181 -16.11 16.82 -2.21
N GLU A 182 -15.73 17.90 -1.52
CA GLU A 182 -16.39 19.20 -1.60
C GLU A 182 -17.91 19.13 -1.45
N ALA A 183 -18.38 18.42 -0.42
CA ALA A 183 -19.77 18.55 0.03
C ALA A 183 -20.09 20.01 0.43
N ASN A 184 -19.08 20.77 0.87
CA ASN A 184 -19.02 22.23 0.86
C ASN A 184 -17.57 22.68 0.58
N SER A 185 -17.26 23.98 0.72
CA SER A 185 -15.92 24.51 0.47
C SER A 185 -14.85 24.12 1.51
N THR A 186 -15.23 23.53 2.64
CA THR A 186 -14.29 23.11 3.70
C THR A 186 -14.17 21.59 3.82
N ASP A 187 -14.98 20.85 3.05
CA ASP A 187 -15.00 19.39 3.06
C ASP A 187 -13.90 18.81 2.15
N HIS A 188 -12.75 18.59 2.78
CA HIS A 188 -11.55 18.03 2.15
C HIS A 188 -11.41 16.51 2.34
N VAL A 189 -12.51 15.78 2.55
CA VAL A 189 -12.48 14.32 2.59
C VAL A 189 -12.13 13.78 1.20
N CYS A 190 -11.08 12.97 1.09
CA CYS A 190 -10.64 12.41 -0.18
C CYS A 190 -11.58 11.29 -0.67
N VAL A 191 -12.06 11.43 -1.91
CA VAL A 191 -12.99 10.51 -2.58
C VAL A 191 -12.63 10.34 -4.05
N THR A 192 -13.30 9.43 -4.75
CA THR A 192 -13.10 9.29 -6.20
C THR A 192 -13.76 10.47 -6.95
N PRO A 193 -13.28 10.82 -8.16
CA PRO A 193 -13.92 11.84 -8.99
C PRO A 193 -15.42 11.61 -9.24
N LYS A 194 -15.84 10.34 -9.32
CA LYS A 194 -17.25 9.95 -9.46
C LYS A 194 -18.07 10.34 -8.22
N VAL A 195 -17.55 10.08 -7.01
CA VAL A 195 -18.23 10.43 -5.75
C VAL A 195 -18.29 11.95 -5.58
N ARG A 196 -17.23 12.68 -5.93
CA ARG A 196 -17.25 14.15 -5.96
C ARG A 196 -18.33 14.69 -6.90
N LEU A 197 -18.46 14.12 -8.11
CA LEU A 197 -19.52 14.51 -9.05
C LEU A 197 -20.93 14.21 -8.49
N ALA A 198 -21.12 13.06 -7.87
CA ALA A 198 -22.38 12.71 -7.22
C ALA A 198 -22.72 13.68 -6.07
N THR A 199 -21.73 14.02 -5.25
CA THR A 199 -21.85 15.00 -4.15
C THR A 199 -22.26 16.37 -4.68
N LYS A 200 -21.66 16.84 -5.78
CA LYS A 200 -22.04 18.09 -6.45
C LYS A 200 -23.49 18.04 -6.97
N ASN A 201 -23.91 16.92 -7.56
CA ASN A 201 -25.28 16.74 -8.02
C ASN A 201 -26.29 16.74 -6.86
N ASP A 202 -25.94 16.13 -5.73
CA ASP A 202 -26.75 16.16 -4.52
C ASP A 202 -26.89 17.59 -3.96
N ASN A 203 -25.82 18.36 -3.93
CA ASN A 203 -25.86 19.77 -3.55
C ASN A 203 -26.78 20.59 -4.47
N ASN A 204 -26.70 20.38 -5.79
CA ASN A 204 -27.55 21.06 -6.77
C ASN A 204 -29.05 20.69 -6.64
N GLN A 205 -29.35 19.51 -6.11
CA GLN A 205 -30.73 19.04 -5.92
C GLN A 205 -31.25 19.29 -4.50
N ALA A 206 -30.42 19.82 -3.59
CA ALA A 206 -30.74 19.96 -2.17
C ALA A 206 -32.07 20.68 -1.93
N ALA A 207 -32.29 21.83 -2.58
CA ALA A 207 -33.51 22.63 -2.45
C ALA A 207 -34.76 21.88 -2.96
N LYS A 208 -34.62 21.09 -4.04
CA LYS A 208 -35.74 20.31 -4.62
C LYS A 208 -36.17 19.12 -3.76
N ARG A 209 -35.29 18.67 -2.88
CA ARG A 209 -35.50 17.51 -1.99
C ARG A 209 -35.87 17.91 -0.57
N ARG A 210 -35.88 19.21 -0.27
CA ARG A 210 -36.28 19.80 1.00
C ARG A 210 -37.77 20.15 0.96
N ASN A 211 -38.47 19.96 2.07
CA ASN A 211 -39.87 20.38 2.18
C ASN A 211 -39.92 21.92 2.18
N PRO A 212 -40.62 22.55 1.21
CA PRO A 212 -40.67 24.02 1.13
C PRO A 212 -41.33 24.67 2.35
N ASN A 213 -42.17 23.92 3.09
CA ASN A 213 -42.84 24.41 4.30
C ASN A 213 -42.10 24.02 5.59
N GLY A 214 -40.92 23.40 5.50
CA GLY A 214 -40.23 22.80 6.63
C GLY A 214 -40.97 21.56 7.19
N GLY A 215 -40.71 21.21 8.44
CA GLY A 215 -41.37 20.09 9.10
C GLY A 215 -40.86 19.83 10.51
N ALA A 216 -41.04 18.61 11.01
CA ALA A 216 -40.73 18.20 12.38
C ALA A 216 -39.26 18.45 12.80
N TYR A 217 -38.35 18.58 11.84
CA TYR A 217 -36.91 18.82 12.05
C TYR A 217 -36.49 20.23 11.63
N GLY A 218 -37.43 21.18 11.58
CA GLY A 218 -37.18 22.57 11.21
C GLY A 218 -37.18 22.82 9.69
N PRO A 219 -36.62 23.95 9.23
CA PRO A 219 -36.70 24.38 7.83
C PRO A 219 -35.94 23.45 6.87
N ASP A 220 -34.96 22.69 7.37
CA ASP A 220 -34.16 21.77 6.57
C ASP A 220 -34.80 20.39 6.40
N THR A 221 -36.03 20.19 6.88
CA THR A 221 -36.73 18.90 6.79
C THR A 221 -36.77 18.37 5.36
N CYS A 222 -36.28 17.16 5.14
CA CYS A 222 -36.32 16.52 3.83
C CYS A 222 -37.71 16.00 3.46
N LEU A 223 -38.01 15.96 2.16
CA LEU A 223 -39.18 15.27 1.63
C LEU A 223 -39.09 13.76 1.92
N GLN A 224 -40.24 13.08 1.96
CA GLN A 224 -40.31 11.64 2.17
C GLN A 224 -39.44 10.88 1.14
N GLY A 225 -38.65 9.93 1.62
CA GLY A 225 -37.68 9.17 0.80
C GLY A 225 -36.28 9.76 0.76
N PHE A 226 -36.08 10.97 1.30
CA PHE A 226 -34.77 11.61 1.45
C PHE A 226 -34.40 11.77 2.93
N VAL A 227 -33.10 11.84 3.19
CA VAL A 227 -32.51 12.01 4.51
C VAL A 227 -31.37 13.03 4.44
N TRP A 228 -31.02 13.67 5.55
CA TRP A 228 -29.78 14.46 5.61
C TRP A 228 -28.58 13.58 5.31
N ARG A 229 -27.66 14.09 4.48
CA ARG A 229 -26.42 13.40 4.11
C ARG A 229 -25.48 13.23 5.28
N GLU A 230 -25.42 14.22 6.18
CA GLU A 230 -24.59 14.19 7.39
C GLU A 230 -23.11 13.87 7.10
N ALA A 231 -22.58 14.44 6.02
CA ALA A 231 -21.17 14.27 5.66
C ALA A 231 -20.22 14.91 6.69
N PHE A 232 -20.70 15.90 7.44
CA PHE A 232 -20.02 16.58 8.54
C PHE A 232 -21.09 17.24 9.43
N PRO A 233 -20.75 17.72 10.65
CA PRO A 233 -21.72 18.40 11.51
C PRO A 233 -22.37 19.61 10.81
N GLY A 234 -23.70 19.61 10.73
CA GLY A 234 -24.49 20.65 10.05
C GLY A 234 -24.75 20.41 8.55
N ASP A 235 -24.31 19.28 7.97
CA ASP A 235 -24.64 18.93 6.59
C ASP A 235 -26.08 18.40 6.44
N HIS A 236 -27.03 19.33 6.30
CA HIS A 236 -28.45 19.04 6.08
C HIS A 236 -28.85 19.01 4.59
N VAL A 237 -27.93 18.65 3.69
CA VAL A 237 -28.27 18.41 2.28
C VAL A 237 -29.12 17.15 2.19
N CYS A 238 -30.32 17.27 1.62
CA CYS A 238 -31.25 16.16 1.43
C CYS A 238 -30.79 15.24 0.30
N VAL A 239 -30.49 13.99 0.64
CA VAL A 239 -29.98 12.96 -0.28
C VAL A 239 -30.72 11.63 -0.09
N THR A 240 -30.45 10.68 -0.97
CA THR A 240 -30.98 9.31 -0.80
C THR A 240 -30.31 8.61 0.39
N PRO A 241 -30.96 7.63 1.04
CA PRO A 241 -30.33 6.85 2.10
C PRO A 241 -28.98 6.22 1.69
N LYS A 242 -28.85 5.78 0.43
CA LYS A 242 -27.60 5.26 -0.12
C LYS A 242 -26.48 6.30 -0.11
N ALA A 243 -26.77 7.54 -0.47
CA ALA A 243 -25.78 8.62 -0.47
C ALA A 243 -25.34 9.01 0.94
N ARG A 244 -26.24 8.98 1.93
CA ARG A 244 -25.88 9.13 3.36
C ARG A 244 -24.92 8.04 3.81
N SER A 245 -25.23 6.77 3.51
CA SER A 245 -24.33 5.65 3.83
C SER A 245 -22.97 5.79 3.15
N GLN A 246 -22.93 6.25 1.90
CA GLN A 246 -21.68 6.51 1.18
C GLN A 246 -20.85 7.62 1.85
N ALA A 247 -21.48 8.74 2.24
CA ALA A 247 -20.78 9.84 2.91
C ALA A 247 -20.15 9.40 4.25
N ALA A 248 -20.86 8.58 5.03
CA ALA A 248 -20.34 8.01 6.27
C ALA A 248 -19.13 7.09 6.02
N GLN A 249 -19.19 6.26 4.97
CA GLN A 249 -18.05 5.44 4.57
C GLN A 249 -16.87 6.30 4.12
N ASP A 250 -17.09 7.36 3.33
CA ASP A 250 -16.03 8.24 2.89
C ASP A 250 -15.29 8.92 4.05
N ASN A 251 -16.02 9.31 5.09
CA ASN A 251 -15.42 9.84 6.32
C ASN A 251 -14.59 8.78 7.05
N HIS A 252 -15.06 7.53 7.11
CA HIS A 252 -14.33 6.43 7.72
C HIS A 252 -12.99 6.15 7.02
N TRP A 253 -12.95 6.29 5.69
CA TRP A 253 -11.76 6.05 4.86
C TRP A 253 -10.92 7.30 4.58
N ALA A 254 -11.26 8.47 5.14
CA ALA A 254 -10.64 9.74 4.78
C ALA A 254 -9.11 9.71 4.88
N ASN A 255 -8.58 9.31 6.05
CA ASN A 255 -7.14 9.30 6.31
C ASN A 255 -6.37 8.33 5.39
N ILE A 256 -7.02 7.24 4.95
CA ILE A 256 -6.40 6.22 4.09
C ILE A 256 -6.21 6.74 2.66
N ARG A 257 -6.99 7.75 2.25
CA ARG A 257 -6.97 8.34 0.91
C ARG A 257 -6.17 9.64 0.86
N ASN A 258 -5.57 10.05 1.97
CA ASN A 258 -4.63 11.17 2.00
C ASN A 258 -3.27 10.72 1.45
N ALA A 259 -2.59 11.61 0.73
CA ALA A 259 -1.22 11.41 0.26
C ALA A 259 -0.21 11.38 1.42
N CYS A 260 -0.57 11.99 2.55
CA CYS A 260 0.32 12.25 3.68
C CYS A 260 -0.35 11.78 4.98
N PRO A 261 0.39 11.09 5.87
CA PRO A 261 -0.11 10.63 7.16
C PRO A 261 -0.34 11.77 8.16
#